data_AF-W6Y2G6-F1
#
_entry.id   AF-W6Y2G6-F1
#
_cell.length_a   1.000
_cell.length_b   1.000
_cell.length_c   1.000
_cell.angle_alpha   90.00
_cell.angle_beta   90.00
_cell.angle_gamma   90.00
#
_symmetry.space_group_name_H-M   'P 1'
#
loop_
_entity.id
_entity.type
_entity.pdbx_description
1 polymer ?
#
loop_
_entity_poly.entity_id
_entity_poly.type
_entity_poly.pdbx_seq_one_letter_code
_entity_poly.pdbx_strand_id
1 'polypeptide(L)'
;MTTGTPLPAFKHDPLPEHKSYFRLLHIIRGDFGQRIECEISSWPIGEAPPYYAISYVWGDTNKTTDITVNGSRLEVRRNCEYALQQAFTTKACKYVWVDAICIDQTTEEKNHQVGIMDQIYSGAKHVLACVG
;
A
#
# COMPACT_ATOMS: atom_id res chain seq x y z
N MET A 1 -7.67 -31.10 10.33
CA MET A 1 -7.30 -29.76 10.81
C MET A 1 -5.96 -29.41 10.19
N THR A 2 -5.94 -28.78 9.03
CA THR A 2 -4.70 -28.35 8.38
C THR A 2 -4.18 -27.11 9.09
N THR A 3 -3.23 -27.29 10.00
CA THR A 3 -2.41 -26.19 10.52
C THR A 3 -1.57 -25.67 9.35
N GLY A 4 -2.12 -24.70 8.63
CA GLY A 4 -1.40 -24.00 7.56
C GLY A 4 -0.19 -23.31 8.16
N THR A 5 0.98 -23.54 7.58
CA THR A 5 2.22 -22.86 7.94
C THR A 5 1.97 -21.35 8.01
N PRO A 6 2.39 -20.65 9.07
CA PRO A 6 2.23 -19.20 9.15
C PRO A 6 2.96 -18.55 7.97
N LEU A 7 2.29 -17.59 7.32
CA LEU A 7 2.87 -16.85 6.20
C LEU A 7 4.15 -16.14 6.65
N PRO A 8 5.19 -16.10 5.81
CA PRO A 8 6.41 -15.37 6.11
C PRO A 8 6.10 -13.88 6.30
N ALA A 9 6.91 -13.18 7.10
CA ALA A 9 6.80 -11.74 7.22
C ALA A 9 7.16 -11.06 5.88
N PHE A 10 6.32 -10.15 5.43
CA PHE A 10 6.54 -9.37 4.22
C PHE A 10 7.80 -8.52 4.36
N LYS A 11 8.55 -8.42 3.27
CA LYS A 11 9.70 -7.54 3.11
C LYS A 11 9.63 -6.89 1.74
N HIS A 12 9.95 -5.61 1.67
CA HIS A 12 10.06 -4.90 0.41
C HIS A 12 11.29 -5.38 -0.36
N ASP A 13 11.12 -5.64 -1.65
CA ASP A 13 12.26 -5.74 -2.56
C ASP A 13 12.86 -4.34 -2.77
N PRO A 14 14.20 -4.18 -2.81
CA PRO A 14 14.83 -2.89 -3.04
C PRO A 14 14.33 -2.23 -4.34
N LEU A 15 14.07 -0.92 -4.29
CA LEU A 15 13.80 -0.16 -5.52
C LEU A 15 15.06 -0.11 -6.40
N PRO A 16 14.94 -0.26 -7.74
CA PRO A 16 16.08 -0.13 -8.64
C PRO A 16 16.82 1.20 -8.51
N GLU A 17 16.07 2.30 -8.36
CA GLU A 17 16.59 3.63 -8.08
C GLU A 17 15.57 4.44 -7.26
N HIS A 18 15.94 4.82 -6.03
CA HIS A 18 15.03 5.37 -5.02
C HIS A 18 14.36 6.71 -5.38
N LYS A 19 14.86 7.42 -6.39
CA LYS A 19 14.33 8.73 -6.83
C LYS A 19 13.47 8.68 -8.09
N SER A 20 13.54 7.59 -8.85
CA SER A 20 12.84 7.45 -10.13
C SER A 20 11.80 6.33 -10.11
N TYR A 21 11.81 5.48 -9.08
CA TYR A 21 10.83 4.42 -8.87
C TYR A 21 10.01 4.63 -7.60
N PHE A 22 8.80 4.07 -7.61
CA PHE A 22 7.90 3.96 -6.46
C PHE A 22 7.09 2.67 -6.61
N ARG A 23 6.35 2.27 -5.56
CA ARG A 23 5.52 1.06 -5.60
C ARG A 23 4.05 1.37 -5.71
N LEU A 24 3.32 0.55 -6.44
CA LEU A 24 1.86 0.56 -6.50
C LEU A 24 1.31 -0.75 -5.93
N LEU A 25 0.18 -0.63 -5.24
CA LEU A 25 -0.57 -1.72 -4.64
C LEU A 25 -1.78 -2.06 -5.52
N HIS A 26 -1.94 -3.33 -5.85
CA HIS A 26 -3.13 -3.88 -6.48
C HIS A 26 -3.90 -4.68 -5.42
N ILE A 27 -5.09 -4.22 -5.06
CA ILE A 27 -5.94 -4.90 -4.06
C ILE A 27 -6.73 -6.01 -4.76
N ILE A 28 -6.35 -7.26 -4.52
CA ILE A 28 -7.01 -8.45 -5.09
C ILE A 28 -8.32 -8.74 -4.35
N ARG A 29 -8.30 -8.61 -3.02
CA ARG A 29 -9.46 -8.79 -2.14
C ARG A 29 -9.43 -7.73 -1.06
N GLY A 30 -10.55 -7.04 -0.87
CA GLY A 30 -10.70 -5.97 0.12
C GLY A 30 -12.11 -5.87 0.68
N ASP A 31 -12.92 -6.91 0.57
CA ASP A 31 -14.27 -6.94 1.13
C ASP A 31 -14.23 -6.88 2.67
N PHE A 32 -15.19 -6.15 3.25
CA PHE A 32 -15.31 -6.04 4.70
C PHE A 32 -15.51 -7.42 5.36
N GLY A 33 -14.82 -7.65 6.47
CA GLY A 33 -14.86 -8.92 7.21
C GLY A 33 -13.99 -10.03 6.61
N GLN A 34 -13.30 -9.78 5.50
CA GLN A 34 -12.29 -10.68 4.94
C GLN A 34 -10.89 -10.06 5.10
N ARG A 35 -9.88 -10.93 5.19
CA ARG A 35 -8.48 -10.48 5.17
C ARG A 35 -8.17 -9.87 3.80
N ILE A 36 -7.57 -8.68 3.81
CA ILE A 36 -7.10 -8.03 2.60
C ILE A 36 -5.96 -8.83 1.97
N GLU A 37 -6.02 -8.97 0.65
CA GLU A 37 -4.97 -9.57 -0.17
C GLU A 37 -4.56 -8.59 -1.27
N CYS A 38 -3.26 -8.36 -1.38
CA CYS A 38 -2.69 -7.41 -2.32
C CYS A 38 -1.47 -7.98 -3.05
N GLU A 39 -1.23 -7.41 -4.22
CA GLU A 39 0.04 -7.47 -4.93
C GLU A 39 0.71 -6.11 -4.89
N ILE A 40 2.03 -6.07 -4.71
CA ILE A 40 2.83 -4.85 -4.79
C ILE A 40 3.89 -4.97 -5.88
N SER A 41 4.05 -3.90 -6.66
CA SER A 41 4.96 -3.84 -7.80
C SER A 41 5.62 -2.46 -7.91
N SER A 42 6.86 -2.43 -8.38
CA SER A 42 7.65 -1.19 -8.57
C SER A 42 7.50 -0.66 -9.99
N TRP A 43 7.37 0.66 -10.12
CA TRP A 43 7.17 1.35 -11.40
C TRP A 43 8.04 2.62 -11.47
N PRO A 44 8.59 2.96 -12.65
CA PRO A 44 9.17 4.28 -12.88
C PRO A 44 8.08 5.36 -12.78
N ILE A 45 8.39 6.53 -12.21
CA ILE A 45 7.43 7.64 -12.02
C ILE A 45 6.72 8.04 -13.33
N GLY A 46 7.45 8.06 -14.44
CA GLY A 46 6.91 8.44 -15.77
C GLY A 46 6.21 7.32 -16.55
N GLU A 47 6.31 6.07 -16.08
CA GLU A 47 5.80 4.88 -16.79
C GLU A 47 4.77 4.09 -15.98
N ALA A 48 4.34 4.64 -14.84
CA ALA A 48 3.37 4.00 -14.00
C ALA A 48 2.01 3.86 -14.69
N PRO A 49 1.31 2.72 -14.50
CA PRO A 49 -0.08 2.60 -14.91
C PRO A 49 -0.95 3.60 -14.13
N PRO A 50 -2.17 3.94 -14.61
CA PRO A 50 -3.08 4.77 -13.84
C PRO A 50 -3.33 4.22 -12.43
N TYR A 51 -3.23 5.11 -11.43
CA TYR A 51 -3.41 4.78 -10.03
C TYR A 51 -4.12 5.90 -9.27
N TYR A 52 -4.69 5.55 -8.12
CA TYR A 52 -5.18 6.52 -7.14
C TYR A 52 -4.21 6.61 -5.96
N ALA A 53 -4.04 7.80 -5.39
CA ALA A 53 -3.35 7.94 -4.12
C ALA A 53 -4.36 7.94 -2.97
N ILE A 54 -4.01 7.33 -1.83
CA ILE A 54 -4.83 7.32 -0.62
C ILE A 54 -4.20 8.26 0.39
N SER A 55 -4.96 9.27 0.82
CA SER A 55 -4.61 10.17 1.90
C SER A 55 -5.48 9.88 3.12
N TYR A 56 -4.85 9.61 4.25
CA TYR A 56 -5.50 9.28 5.51
C TYR A 56 -4.59 9.66 6.67
N VAL A 57 -5.18 9.86 7.85
CA VAL A 57 -4.38 10.14 9.06
C VAL A 57 -3.62 8.90 9.47
N TRP A 58 -2.36 9.03 9.88
CA TRP A 58 -1.63 7.93 10.49
C TRP A 58 -2.23 7.59 11.85
N GLY A 59 -2.93 6.45 11.95
CA GLY A 59 -3.77 6.11 13.10
C GLY A 59 -3.00 5.66 14.33
N ASP A 60 -3.75 5.20 15.34
CA ASP A 60 -3.22 4.63 16.58
C ASP A 60 -2.28 3.44 16.29
N THR A 61 -1.03 3.55 16.76
CA THR A 61 0.00 2.52 16.57
C THR A 61 -0.30 1.21 17.29
N ASN A 62 -1.16 1.24 18.32
CA ASN A 62 -1.53 0.05 19.08
C ASN A 62 -2.68 -0.74 18.44
N LYS A 63 -3.28 -0.22 17.36
CA LYS A 63 -4.41 -0.85 16.67
C LYS A 63 -3.96 -1.35 15.31
N THR A 64 -3.44 -2.57 15.29
CA THR A 64 -2.96 -3.23 14.07
C THR A 64 -3.89 -4.36 13.62
N THR A 65 -3.65 -4.81 12.38
CA THR A 65 -4.29 -5.95 11.71
C THR A 65 -3.31 -6.50 10.67
N ASP A 66 -3.46 -7.77 10.31
CA ASP A 66 -2.62 -8.43 9.30
C ASP A 66 -3.32 -8.44 7.94
N ILE A 67 -2.61 -8.00 6.92
CA ILE A 67 -2.96 -8.19 5.51
C ILE A 67 -1.97 -9.13 4.82
N THR A 68 -2.34 -9.64 3.66
CA THR A 68 -1.44 -10.44 2.81
C THR A 68 -0.94 -9.58 1.65
N VAL A 69 0.37 -9.48 1.46
CA VAL A 69 1.02 -8.81 0.33
C VAL A 69 1.99 -9.77 -0.34
N ASN A 70 1.83 -10.03 -1.63
CA ASN A 70 2.66 -10.98 -2.40
C ASN A 70 2.78 -12.36 -1.67
N GLY A 71 1.68 -12.86 -1.10
CA GLY A 71 1.67 -14.12 -0.34
C GLY A 71 2.39 -14.08 1.02
N SER A 72 2.78 -12.91 1.51
CA SER A 72 3.46 -12.73 2.81
C SER A 72 2.63 -11.86 3.75
N ARG A 73 2.80 -12.02 5.07
CA ARG A 73 2.06 -11.27 6.10
C ARG A 73 2.67 -9.89 6.31
N LEU A 74 1.85 -8.83 6.18
CA LEU A 74 2.21 -7.47 6.56
C LEU A 74 1.26 -6.97 7.64
N GLU A 75 1.81 -6.49 8.75
CA GLU A 75 1.04 -5.80 9.77
C GLU A 75 0.82 -4.34 9.37
N VAL A 76 -0.43 -3.89 9.39
CA VAL A 76 -0.82 -2.51 9.10
C VAL A 76 -1.71 -1.96 10.21
N ARG A 77 -1.85 -0.64 10.28
CA ARG A 77 -2.81 -0.01 11.21
C ARG A 77 -4.23 -0.25 10.72
N ARG A 78 -5.19 -0.39 11.63
CA ARG A 78 -6.61 -0.66 11.28
C ARG A 78 -7.24 0.41 10.40
N ASN A 79 -6.83 1.67 10.54
CA ASN A 79 -7.35 2.72 9.67
C ASN A 79 -6.75 2.69 8.26
N CYS A 80 -5.54 2.13 8.09
CA CYS A 80 -4.99 1.81 6.77
C CYS A 80 -5.79 0.68 6.11
N GLU A 81 -6.08 -0.41 6.85
CA GLU A 81 -6.96 -1.49 6.38
C GLU A 81 -8.33 -0.94 5.94
N TYR A 82 -8.95 -0.11 6.77
CA TYR A 82 -10.22 0.54 6.45
C TYR A 82 -10.13 1.39 5.17
N ALA A 83 -9.09 2.22 5.03
CA ALA A 83 -8.89 3.04 3.83
C ALA A 83 -8.72 2.17 2.56
N LEU A 84 -8.03 1.04 2.66
CA LEU A 84 -7.90 0.07 1.56
C LEU A 84 -9.25 -0.58 1.20
N GLN A 85 -10.06 -0.95 2.18
CA GLN A 85 -11.40 -1.54 1.94
C GLN A 85 -12.33 -0.53 1.26
N GLN A 86 -12.29 0.73 1.68
CA GLN A 86 -13.02 1.82 1.04
C GLN A 86 -12.57 2.00 -0.42
N ALA A 87 -11.25 2.07 -0.65
CA ALA A 87 -10.69 2.19 -2.00
C ALA A 87 -11.09 1.01 -2.89
N PHE A 88 -11.03 -0.23 -2.38
CA PHE A 88 -11.46 -1.44 -3.08
C PHE A 88 -12.94 -1.42 -3.46
N THR A 89 -13.80 -0.93 -2.56
CA THR A 89 -15.26 -0.85 -2.78
C THR A 89 -15.62 0.06 -3.95
N THR A 90 -14.83 1.11 -4.20
CA THR A 90 -15.07 2.02 -5.34
C THR A 90 -14.92 1.32 -6.69
N LYS A 91 -14.08 0.26 -6.77
CA LYS A 91 -13.69 -0.47 -7.99
C LYS A 91 -13.27 0.42 -9.17
N ALA A 92 -12.89 1.66 -8.90
CA ALA A 92 -12.69 2.70 -9.91
C ALA A 92 -11.27 2.71 -10.49
N CYS A 93 -10.30 2.15 -9.77
CA CYS A 93 -8.93 1.99 -10.24
C CYS A 93 -8.33 0.66 -9.77
N LYS A 94 -7.50 0.05 -10.62
CA LYS A 94 -6.80 -1.19 -10.30
C LYS A 94 -5.69 -0.97 -9.27
N TYR A 95 -4.93 0.11 -9.44
CA TYR A 95 -3.77 0.40 -8.60
C TYR A 95 -4.07 1.55 -7.65
N VAL A 96 -3.57 1.40 -6.44
CA VAL A 96 -3.55 2.45 -5.43
C VAL A 96 -2.13 2.65 -4.90
N TRP A 97 -1.87 3.84 -4.41
CA TRP A 97 -0.68 4.18 -3.64
C TRP A 97 -1.09 4.54 -2.22
N VAL A 98 -0.44 3.94 -1.23
CA VAL A 98 -0.60 4.28 0.19
C VAL A 98 0.77 4.25 0.85
N ASP A 99 1.16 5.35 1.46
CA ASP A 99 2.51 5.57 2.01
C ASP A 99 2.97 4.48 2.98
N ALA A 100 2.11 4.03 3.88
CA ALA A 100 2.44 3.05 4.92
C ALA A 100 2.78 1.66 4.36
N ILE A 101 2.42 1.35 3.11
CA ILE A 101 2.68 0.04 2.49
C ILE A 101 3.63 0.19 1.30
N CYS A 102 3.44 1.22 0.46
CA CYS A 102 4.22 1.40 -0.76
C CYS A 102 5.66 1.86 -0.48
N ILE A 103 5.89 2.52 0.64
CA ILE A 103 7.22 2.95 1.09
C ILE A 103 7.74 1.96 2.14
N ASP A 104 8.98 1.51 2.00
CA ASP A 104 9.65 0.80 3.09
C ASP A 104 9.95 1.77 4.24
N GLN A 105 9.20 1.64 5.33
CA GLN A 105 9.28 2.51 6.50
C GLN A 105 10.51 2.23 7.39
N THR A 106 11.26 1.17 7.09
CA THR A 106 12.36 0.67 7.95
C THR A 106 13.74 1.00 7.43
N THR A 107 13.85 1.49 6.20
CA THR A 107 15.12 1.80 5.52
C THR A 107 15.22 3.28 5.15
N GLU A 108 16.42 3.69 4.72
CA GLU A 108 16.68 5.04 4.18
C GLU A 108 15.89 5.35 2.90
N GLU A 109 15.28 4.34 2.27
CA GLU A 109 14.33 4.52 1.17
C GLU A 109 13.23 5.50 1.56
N LYS A 110 12.75 5.43 2.80
CA LYS A 110 11.71 6.31 3.33
C LYS A 110 11.98 7.79 3.06
N ASN A 111 13.19 8.25 3.36
CA ASN A 111 13.57 9.66 3.20
C ASN A 111 13.52 10.08 1.72
N HIS A 112 13.93 9.19 0.82
CA HIS A 112 13.88 9.43 -0.62
C HIS A 112 12.45 9.47 -1.15
N GLN A 113 11.63 8.48 -0.78
CA GLN A 113 10.23 8.39 -1.22
C GLN A 113 9.39 9.55 -0.69
N VAL A 114 9.60 9.96 0.58
CA VAL A 114 8.98 11.17 1.13
C VAL A 114 9.35 12.41 0.33
N GLY A 115 10.61 12.51 -0.12
CA GLY A 115 11.10 13.61 -0.94
C GLY A 115 10.53 13.69 -2.36
N ILE A 116 9.82 12.65 -2.83
CA ILE A 116 9.13 12.62 -4.14
C ILE A 116 7.61 12.44 -4.02
N MET A 117 7.05 12.56 -2.80
CA MET A 117 5.61 12.40 -2.59
C MET A 117 4.79 13.41 -3.41
N ASP A 118 5.30 14.62 -3.61
CA ASP A 118 4.68 15.64 -4.46
C ASP A 118 4.47 15.12 -5.89
N GLN A 119 5.46 14.42 -6.46
CA GLN A 119 5.38 13.82 -7.78
C GLN A 119 4.40 12.65 -7.82
N ILE A 120 4.38 11.81 -6.78
CA ILE A 120 3.45 10.67 -6.68
C ILE A 120 2.01 11.17 -6.58
N TYR A 121 1.73 12.16 -5.72
CA TYR A 121 0.38 12.72 -5.62
C TYR A 121 -0.03 13.46 -6.90
N SER A 122 0.89 14.18 -7.55
CA SER A 122 0.61 14.88 -8.81
C SER A 122 0.38 13.92 -9.98
N GLY A 123 1.00 12.74 -9.97
CA GLY A 123 0.83 11.69 -10.98
C GLY A 123 -0.43 10.84 -10.79
N ALA A 124 -1.05 10.87 -9.61
CA ALA A 124 -2.27 10.11 -9.34
C ALA A 124 -3.46 10.66 -10.14
N LYS A 125 -4.34 9.77 -10.63
CA LYS A 125 -5.57 10.18 -11.32
C LYS A 125 -6.54 10.87 -10.37
N HIS A 126 -6.63 10.37 -9.14
CA HIS A 126 -7.41 10.94 -8.06
C HIS A 126 -6.71 10.69 -6.73
N VAL A 127 -7.01 11.54 -5.76
CA VAL A 127 -6.62 11.36 -4.37
C VAL A 127 -7.87 11.03 -3.57
N LEU A 128 -7.90 9.84 -2.97
CA LEU A 128 -8.96 9.41 -2.08
C LEU A 128 -8.64 9.89 -0.67
N ALA A 129 -9.47 10.77 -0.12
CA ALA A 129 -9.35 11.21 1.26
C ALA A 129 -10.20 10.30 2.17
N CYS A 130 -9.56 9.61 3.12
CA CYS A 130 -10.23 8.80 4.13
C CYS A 130 -10.21 9.54 5.48
N VAL A 131 -11.39 9.89 5.99
CA VAL A 131 -11.55 10.73 7.20
C VAL A 131 -11.89 9.95 8.48
N GLY A 132 -11.93 8.62 8.42
CA GLY A 132 -12.25 7.75 9.55
C GLY A 132 -13.73 7.40 9.63
#